data_AF-A0AAW1LVF1-F1
#
_entry.id   AF-A0AAW1LVF1-F1
#
_cell.length_a   1.000
_cell.length_b   1.000
_cell.length_c   1.000
_cell.angle_alpha   90.00
_cell.angle_beta   90.00
_cell.angle_gamma   90.00
#
_symmetry.space_group_name_H-M   'P 1'
#
loop_
_entity.id
_entity.type
_entity.pdbx_description
1 polymer ?
#
loop_
_entity_poly.entity_id
_entity_poly.type
_entity_poly.pdbx_seq_one_letter_code
_entity_poly.pdbx_strand_id
1 'polypeptide(L)'
;MLVFKVFSVFLLGLCLAEQIFDGPKLDIDSEDGYHGLVKENETLVEVTPAIRAIGAPVKEFRIVNKHHGEAPFEIIKKADGYAELRARRVLNCEKRRNYKFDIAAVGEDGKESQR
;
A
#
# COMPACT_ATOMS: atom_id res chain seq x y z
N MET A 1 39.78 47.28 -4.73
CA MET A 1 38.36 47.56 -4.43
C MET A 1 37.55 47.05 -5.62
N LEU A 2 36.91 45.89 -5.49
CA LEU A 2 35.48 45.73 -5.12
C LEU A 2 34.60 46.29 -6.26
N VAL A 3 33.75 45.54 -6.97
CA VAL A 3 32.75 44.58 -6.48
C VAL A 3 32.35 43.61 -7.61
N PHE A 4 32.55 42.31 -7.41
CA PHE A 4 31.74 41.24 -8.00
C PHE A 4 30.34 41.28 -7.38
N LYS A 5 29.26 41.34 -8.17
CA LYS A 5 27.85 41.09 -7.81
C LYS A 5 26.98 41.40 -9.05
N VAL A 6 26.06 40.59 -9.56
CA VAL A 6 25.24 39.53 -8.96
C VAL A 6 24.89 38.51 -10.05
N PHE A 7 25.25 37.25 -9.80
CA PHE A 7 24.63 36.08 -10.42
C PHE A 7 23.11 36.12 -10.17
N SER A 8 22.29 36.38 -11.18
CA SER A 8 20.86 36.02 -11.11
C SER A 8 20.67 34.69 -11.81
N VAL A 9 21.20 33.64 -11.17
CA VAL A 9 20.68 32.29 -11.37
C VAL A 9 19.34 32.31 -10.67
N PHE A 10 18.27 32.50 -11.44
CA PHE A 10 16.93 32.21 -10.98
C PHE A 10 16.88 30.68 -10.83
N LEU A 11 17.35 30.22 -9.66
CA LEU A 11 17.25 28.84 -9.23
C LEU A 11 15.79 28.47 -9.40
N LEU A 12 15.55 27.46 -10.24
CA LEU A 12 14.39 26.58 -10.12
C LEU A 12 14.39 26.01 -8.70
N GLY A 13 13.84 26.77 -7.76
CA GLY A 13 13.45 26.29 -6.45
C GLY A 13 12.17 25.50 -6.62
N LEU A 14 12.26 24.28 -7.17
CA LEU A 14 11.26 23.26 -6.89
C LEU A 14 11.34 22.96 -5.40
N CYS A 15 10.60 23.74 -4.62
CA CYS A 15 10.34 23.45 -3.23
C CYS A 15 9.38 22.26 -3.23
N LEU A 16 9.93 21.04 -3.25
CA LEU A 16 9.20 19.85 -2.84
C LEU A 16 8.92 20.05 -1.35
N ALA A 17 7.74 20.58 -1.04
CA ALA A 17 7.21 20.57 0.31
C ALA A 17 7.05 19.11 0.70
N GLU A 18 8.01 18.58 1.47
CA GLU A 18 7.79 17.35 2.23
C GLU A 18 6.68 17.67 3.23
N GLN A 19 5.43 17.33 2.87
CA GLN A 19 4.34 17.35 3.83
C GLN A 19 4.69 16.32 4.91
N ILE A 20 4.78 16.79 6.16
CA ILE A 20 5.06 15.94 7.32
C ILE A 20 3.78 15.14 7.59
N PHE A 21 3.71 13.94 7.04
CA PHE A 21 2.62 13.01 7.31
C PHE A 21 2.99 12.06 8.45
N ASP A 22 2.01 11.75 9.31
CA ASP A 22 2.11 10.80 10.42
C ASP A 22 2.11 9.32 9.96
N GLY A 23 2.73 9.04 8.81
CA GLY A 23 2.68 7.76 8.11
C GLY A 23 1.33 7.48 7.42
N PRO A 24 1.27 6.45 6.56
CA PRO A 24 0.01 6.02 5.97
C PRO A 24 -0.85 5.27 7.00
N LYS A 25 -2.18 5.31 6.82
CA LYS A 25 -3.14 4.55 7.64
C LYS A 25 -4.08 3.79 6.71
N LEU A 26 -4.42 2.55 7.04
CA LEU A 26 -5.43 1.80 6.30
C LEU A 26 -6.81 2.40 6.59
N ASP A 27 -7.59 2.64 5.56
CA ASP A 27 -8.94 3.22 5.61
C ASP A 27 -9.95 2.11 5.91
N ILE A 28 -9.90 1.60 7.14
CA ILE A 28 -10.79 0.54 7.63
C ILE A 28 -11.25 0.84 9.04
N ASP A 29 -12.56 1.00 9.20
CA ASP A 29 -13.21 1.33 10.48
C ASP A 29 -13.75 0.08 11.20
N SER A 30 -13.67 -1.11 10.59
CA SER A 30 -14.25 -2.34 11.12
C SER A 30 -13.24 -3.20 11.88
N GLU A 31 -13.60 -3.59 13.11
CA GLU A 31 -12.89 -4.61 13.92
C GLU A 31 -12.73 -5.95 13.18
N ASP A 32 -13.63 -6.26 12.24
CA ASP A 32 -13.65 -7.52 11.49
C ASP A 32 -12.58 -7.62 10.39
N GLY A 33 -11.91 -6.50 10.07
CA GLY A 33 -10.86 -6.43 9.05
C GLY A 33 -11.38 -6.64 7.62
N TYR A 34 -10.48 -7.04 6.72
CA TYR A 34 -10.81 -7.28 5.31
C TYR A 34 -11.35 -8.68 5.07
N HIS A 35 -12.34 -8.81 4.20
CA HIS A 35 -12.84 -10.09 3.69
C HIS A 35 -12.64 -10.18 2.18
N GLY A 36 -11.94 -11.22 1.75
CA GLY A 36 -11.62 -11.47 0.35
C GLY A 36 -12.30 -12.72 -0.18
N LEU A 37 -12.93 -12.64 -1.35
CA LEU A 37 -13.48 -13.77 -2.08
C LEU A 37 -12.80 -13.90 -3.44
N VAL A 38 -12.47 -15.13 -3.83
CA VAL A 38 -11.83 -15.43 -5.12
C VAL A 38 -12.28 -16.79 -5.61
N LYS A 39 -12.54 -16.90 -6.92
CA LYS A 39 -12.89 -18.17 -7.55
C LYS A 39 -11.61 -18.91 -7.95
N GLU A 40 -11.67 -20.25 -8.01
CA GLU A 40 -10.49 -21.09 -8.23
C GLU A 40 -9.69 -20.73 -9.50
N ASN A 41 -10.40 -20.34 -10.57
CA ASN A 41 -9.82 -19.97 -11.87
C ASN A 41 -9.63 -18.46 -12.07
N GLU A 42 -9.79 -17.67 -11.02
CA GLU A 42 -9.63 -16.22 -11.04
C GLU A 42 -8.45 -15.81 -10.16
N THR A 43 -7.71 -14.78 -10.56
CA THR A 43 -6.61 -14.24 -9.75
C THR A 43 -7.01 -12.98 -9.01
N LEU A 44 -8.03 -12.26 -9.46
CA LEU A 44 -8.51 -11.06 -8.77
C LEU A 44 -9.32 -11.48 -7.55
N VAL A 45 -8.98 -10.93 -6.39
CA VAL A 45 -9.73 -11.13 -5.15
C VAL A 45 -10.68 -9.95 -4.96
N GLU A 46 -11.96 -10.25 -4.78
CA GLU A 46 -12.98 -9.28 -4.40
C GLU A 46 -12.85 -9.00 -2.90
N VAL A 47 -12.33 -7.82 -2.53
CA VAL A 47 -12.08 -7.46 -1.13
C VAL A 47 -13.11 -6.45 -0.64
N THR A 48 -13.72 -6.73 0.50
CA THR A 48 -14.68 -5.85 1.19
C THR A 48 -14.21 -5.60 2.64
N PRO A 49 -14.13 -4.34 3.09
CA PRO A 49 -14.17 -3.11 2.27
C PRO A 49 -13.00 -3.08 1.26
N ALA A 50 -13.06 -2.18 0.28
CA ALA A 50 -11.96 -2.02 -0.69
C ALA A 50 -10.68 -1.62 0.05
N ILE A 51 -9.53 -2.18 -0.35
CA ILE A 51 -8.25 -1.83 0.26
C ILE A 51 -7.90 -0.41 -0.15
N ARG A 52 -7.78 0.47 0.84
CA ARG A 52 -7.37 1.85 0.65
C ARG A 52 -6.54 2.31 1.84
N ALA A 53 -5.63 3.23 1.58
CA ALA A 53 -4.89 3.93 2.62
C ALA A 53 -5.00 5.45 2.46
N ILE A 54 -5.00 6.13 3.59
CA ILE A 54 -5.14 7.57 3.76
C ILE A 54 -3.96 8.14 4.55
N GLY A 55 -3.87 9.46 4.65
CA GLY A 55 -2.76 10.14 5.33
C GLY A 55 -1.57 10.32 4.39
N ALA A 56 -0.43 9.70 4.70
CA ALA A 56 0.77 9.82 3.87
C ALA A 56 0.63 9.14 2.49
N PRO A 57 1.31 9.65 1.45
CA PRO A 57 1.48 8.96 0.19
C PRO A 57 2.05 7.55 0.40
N VAL A 58 1.33 6.56 -0.14
CA VAL A 58 1.72 5.15 -0.04
C VAL A 58 2.65 4.80 -1.18
N LYS A 59 3.81 4.24 -0.86
CA LYS A 59 4.75 3.66 -1.81
C LYS A 59 4.28 2.28 -2.30
N GLU A 60 3.95 1.40 -1.36
CA GLU A 60 3.53 0.03 -1.62
C GLU A 60 2.64 -0.52 -0.49
N PHE A 61 2.00 -1.65 -0.76
CA PHE A 61 1.29 -2.45 0.24
C PHE A 61 1.99 -3.79 0.40
N ARG A 62 2.08 -4.28 1.64
CA ARG A 62 2.79 -5.52 1.96
C ARG A 62 1.92 -6.47 2.77
N ILE A 63 2.16 -7.76 2.58
CA ILE A 63 1.66 -8.82 3.47
C ILE A 63 2.72 -9.02 4.56
N VAL A 64 2.39 -8.64 5.80
CA VAL A 64 3.37 -8.58 6.91
C VAL A 64 3.29 -9.77 7.86
N ASN A 65 2.11 -10.38 8.03
CA ASN A 65 1.94 -11.53 8.90
C ASN A 65 1.22 -12.67 8.19
N LYS A 66 1.89 -13.82 8.04
CA LYS A 66 1.38 -15.00 7.34
C LYS A 66 1.03 -16.08 8.37
N HIS A 67 -0.15 -15.94 8.99
CA HIS A 67 -0.59 -16.76 10.13
C HIS A 67 -0.53 -18.29 9.90
N HIS A 68 -0.65 -18.76 8.66
CA HIS A 68 -0.63 -20.19 8.33
C HIS A 68 0.12 -20.50 7.02
N GLY A 69 1.41 -20.19 6.96
CA GLY A 69 2.28 -20.47 5.81
C GLY A 69 2.17 -19.44 4.70
N GLU A 70 2.86 -19.68 3.57
CA GLU A 70 2.95 -18.66 2.52
C GLU A 70 1.58 -18.35 1.88
N ALA A 71 1.18 -17.08 1.94
CA ALA A 71 0.02 -16.55 1.24
C ALA A 71 0.40 -16.32 -0.24
N PRO A 72 -0.22 -17.01 -1.22
CA PRO A 72 0.12 -16.90 -2.64
C PRO A 72 -0.48 -15.64 -3.27
N PHE A 73 -0.47 -14.53 -2.54
CA PHE A 73 -1.09 -13.28 -2.94
C PHE A 73 -0.05 -12.16 -3.07
N GLU A 74 -0.43 -11.14 -3.82
CA GLU A 74 0.25 -9.87 -3.96
C GLU A 74 -0.77 -8.74 -3.86
N ILE A 75 -0.32 -7.57 -3.42
CA ILE A 75 -1.17 -6.39 -3.31
C ILE A 75 -0.63 -5.37 -4.31
N ILE A 76 -1.46 -5.04 -5.30
CA ILE A 76 -1.11 -4.13 -6.39
C ILE A 76 -1.66 -2.76 -6.04
N LYS A 77 -0.75 -1.80 -5.76
CA LYS A 77 -1.11 -0.39 -5.58
C LYS A 77 -1.80 0.14 -6.84
N LYS A 78 -2.88 0.90 -6.62
CA LYS A 78 -3.65 1.63 -7.62
C LYS A 78 -3.54 3.14 -7.36
N ALA A 79 -4.23 3.92 -8.16
CA ALA A 79 -4.33 5.36 -7.95
C ALA A 79 -5.03 5.68 -6.62
N ASP A 80 -4.86 6.91 -6.14
CA ASP A 80 -5.61 7.49 -5.01
C ASP A 80 -5.56 6.68 -3.70
N GLY A 81 -4.45 5.97 -3.49
CA GLY A 81 -4.22 5.18 -2.28
C GLY A 81 -4.97 3.84 -2.25
N TYR A 82 -5.65 3.45 -3.34
CA TYR A 82 -6.33 2.16 -3.44
C TYR A 82 -5.35 1.03 -3.74
N ALA A 83 -5.78 -0.21 -3.50
CA ALA A 83 -5.07 -1.39 -3.93
C ALA A 83 -6.01 -2.55 -4.32
N GLU A 84 -5.49 -3.44 -5.17
CA GLU A 84 -6.12 -4.72 -5.48
C GLU A 84 -5.32 -5.85 -4.85
N LEU A 85 -6.02 -6.85 -4.31
CA LEU A 85 -5.40 -8.10 -3.93
C LEU A 85 -5.50 -9.09 -5.08
N ARG A 86 -4.38 -9.71 -5.46
CA ARG A 86 -4.34 -10.72 -6.51
C ARG A 86 -3.62 -11.98 -6.07
N ALA A 87 -4.11 -13.13 -6.50
CA ALA A 87 -3.36 -14.38 -6.40
C ALA A 87 -2.25 -14.39 -7.46
N ARG A 88 -1.04 -14.78 -7.06
CA ARG A 88 0.13 -14.90 -7.96
C ARG A 88 -0.01 -16.04 -8.97
N ARG A 89 -0.95 -16.95 -8.71
CA ARG A 89 -1.29 -18.12 -9.53
C ARG A 89 -2.72 -18.54 -9.25
N VAL A 90 -3.28 -19.35 -10.15
CA VAL A 90 -4.53 -20.09 -9.94
C VAL A 90 -4.46 -20.85 -8.62
N LEU A 91 -5.52 -20.75 -7.83
CA LEU A 91 -5.60 -21.41 -6.52
C LEU A 91 -6.09 -22.85 -6.69
N ASN A 92 -5.82 -23.69 -5.71
CA ASN A 92 -6.44 -25.01 -5.60
C ASN A 92 -7.32 -24.98 -4.36
N CYS A 93 -8.62 -24.77 -4.57
CA CYS A 93 -9.59 -24.56 -3.50
C CYS A 93 -9.95 -25.89 -2.81
N GLU A 94 -9.70 -27.04 -3.45
CA GLU A 94 -9.84 -28.35 -2.80
C GLU A 94 -8.79 -28.55 -1.70
N LYS A 95 -7.54 -28.17 -1.98
CA LYS A 95 -6.40 -28.31 -1.07
C LYS A 95 -6.45 -27.28 0.06
N ARG A 96 -6.82 -26.03 -0.25
CA ARG A 96 -6.88 -24.96 0.74
C ARG A 96 -7.94 -23.93 0.39
N ARG A 97 -8.95 -23.82 1.27
CA ARG A 97 -10.10 -22.94 1.09
C ARG A 97 -9.92 -21.56 1.71
N ASN A 98 -9.09 -21.45 2.75
CA ASN A 98 -8.98 -20.24 3.56
C ASN A 98 -7.53 -19.77 3.72
N TYR A 99 -7.36 -18.45 3.62
CA TYR A 99 -6.11 -17.75 3.86
C TYR A 99 -6.36 -16.60 4.84
N LYS A 100 -5.48 -16.45 5.82
CA LYS A 100 -5.52 -15.37 6.79
C LYS A 100 -4.13 -14.76 6.88
N PHE A 101 -4.05 -13.46 6.67
CA PHE A 101 -2.81 -12.69 6.74
C PHE A 101 -3.11 -11.24 7.06
N ASP A 102 -2.13 -10.55 7.64
CA ASP A 102 -2.21 -9.12 7.90
C ASP A 102 -1.52 -8.34 6.77
N ILE A 103 -2.01 -7.15 6.47
CA ILE A 103 -1.46 -6.24 5.46
C ILE A 103 -1.03 -4.92 6.09
N ALA A 104 -0.09 -4.23 5.47
CA ALA A 104 0.33 -2.88 5.84
C ALA A 104 0.50 -2.00 4.61
N ALA A 105 0.14 -0.72 4.72
CA ALA A 105 0.54 0.32 3.78
C ALA A 105 1.90 0.88 4.19
N VAL A 106 2.82 1.05 3.24
CA VAL A 106 4.17 1.56 3.48
C VAL A 106 4.30 2.93 2.81
N GLY A 107 4.68 3.94 3.58
CA GLY A 107 4.89 5.30 3.09
C GLY A 107 6.18 5.43 2.28
N GLU A 108 6.34 6.55 1.58
CA GLU A 108 7.60 6.89 0.88
C GLU A 108 8.79 7.01 1.85
N ASP A 109 8.53 7.38 3.11
CA ASP A 109 9.51 7.44 4.20
C ASP A 109 9.81 6.07 4.84
N GLY A 110 9.16 5.00 4.35
CA GLY A 110 9.30 3.65 4.87
C GLY A 110 8.51 3.35 6.15
N LYS A 111 7.75 4.32 6.69
CA LYS A 111 6.86 4.04 7.82
C LYS A 111 5.70 3.16 7.38
N GLU A 112 5.37 2.18 8.22
CA GLU A 112 4.25 1.28 7.98
C GLU A 112 3.00 1.75 8.73
N SER A 113 1.84 1.51 8.14
CA SER A 113 0.56 1.72 8.81
C SER A 113 0.45 0.83 10.04
N GLN A 114 -0.05 1.39 11.13
CA GLN A 114 -0.40 0.61 12.31
C GLN A 114 -1.56 -0.35 12.00
N ARG A 115 -1.64 -1.42 12.79
CA ARG A 115 -2.72 -2.42 12.74
C ARG A 115 -4.02 -1.83 13.24
#